data_AF-A0A3R6PB58-F1
#
_entry.id   AF-A0A3R6PB58-F1
#
_cell.length_a   1.000
_cell.length_b   1.000
_cell.length_c   1.000
_cell.angle_alpha   90.00
_cell.angle_beta   90.00
_cell.angle_gamma   90.00
#
_symmetry.space_group_name_H-M   'P 1'
#
loop_
_entity.id
_entity.type
_entity.pdbx_description
1 polymer ?
#
loop_
_entity_poly.entity_id
_entity_poly.type
_entity_poly.pdbx_seq_one_letter_code
_entity_poly.pdbx_strand_id
1 'polypeptide(L)'
;MEKPEDDPVNHPTHYTNRQHECIDEMIAIFGKEAVIHFCICNAWKYRYRADSKGKHDEDMKKADWYINRAMELKNELHYDWIEERR
;
A
#
# COMPACT_ATOMS: atom_id res chain seq x y z
N MET A 1 -38.07 14.70 -5.98
CA MET A 1 -36.60 14.54 -6.08
C MET A 1 -36.03 14.94 -4.74
N GLU A 2 -35.74 13.97 -3.88
CA GLU A 2 -35.00 14.19 -2.64
C GLU A 2 -33.57 13.72 -2.84
N LYS A 3 -32.60 14.53 -2.37
CA LYS A 3 -31.20 14.16 -2.34
C LYS A 3 -30.99 13.07 -1.28
N PRO A 4 -30.18 12.03 -1.53
CA PRO A 4 -29.81 11.10 -0.47
C PRO A 4 -28.95 11.83 0.56
N GLU A 5 -29.24 11.59 1.83
CA GLU A 5 -28.43 12.07 2.96
C GLU A 5 -27.02 11.47 2.91
N ASP A 6 -26.04 12.32 3.24
CA ASP A 6 -24.63 11.98 3.29
C ASP A 6 -24.39 11.00 4.46
N ASP A 7 -24.15 9.73 4.15
CA ASP A 7 -23.74 8.71 5.12
C ASP A 7 -22.22 8.49 5.03
N PRO A 8 -21.41 9.22 5.81
CA PRO A 8 -19.96 9.11 5.81
C PRO A 8 -19.46 7.79 6.41
N VAL A 9 -20.34 6.97 6.99
CA VAL A 9 -19.98 5.72 7.66
C VAL A 9 -20.17 4.53 6.73
N ASN A 10 -21.28 4.47 5.98
CA ASN A 10 -21.55 3.37 5.05
C ASN A 10 -21.22 3.70 3.58
N HIS A 11 -21.26 4.98 3.18
CA HIS A 11 -20.96 5.42 1.80
C HIS A 11 -20.24 6.79 1.74
N PRO A 12 -19.03 6.93 2.32
CA PRO A 12 -18.23 8.12 2.09
C PRO A 12 -17.91 8.21 0.58
N THR A 13 -18.42 9.27 -0.07
CA THR A 13 -18.31 9.56 -1.52
C THR A 13 -16.87 9.75 -2.02
N HIS A 14 -15.86 9.55 -1.17
CA HIS A 14 -14.44 9.76 -1.48
C HIS A 14 -13.61 8.50 -1.73
N TYR A 15 -14.20 7.30 -1.74
CA TYR A 15 -13.44 6.06 -2.00
C TYR A 15 -14.04 5.08 -3.04
N THR A 16 -15.18 5.41 -3.66
CA THR A 16 -15.92 4.48 -4.53
C THR A 16 -15.38 4.32 -5.96
N ASN A 17 -14.12 4.66 -6.24
CA ASN A 17 -13.66 4.70 -7.64
C ASN A 17 -12.20 4.32 -7.90
N ARG A 18 -11.63 3.39 -7.13
CA ARG A 18 -10.28 2.90 -7.46
C ARG A 18 -10.35 1.50 -8.05
N GLN A 19 -10.41 1.45 -9.38
CA GLN A 19 -10.21 0.19 -10.13
C GLN A 19 -8.77 -0.35 -10.03
N HIS A 20 -7.86 0.39 -9.40
CA HIS A 20 -6.48 0.02 -9.11
C HIS A 20 -6.19 0.21 -7.62
N GLU A 21 -5.54 -0.75 -6.95
CA GLU A 21 -5.10 -0.49 -5.57
C GLU A 21 -4.09 0.66 -5.58
N CYS A 22 -4.09 1.51 -4.54
CA CYS A 22 -3.22 2.69 -4.44
C CYS A 22 -1.73 2.39 -4.76
N ILE A 23 -1.27 1.19 -4.44
CA ILE A 23 0.08 0.73 -4.77
C ILE A 23 0.31 0.62 -6.29
N ASP A 24 -0.65 0.12 -7.05
CA ASP A 24 -0.52 -0.02 -8.51
C ASP A 24 -0.47 1.35 -9.18
N GLU A 25 -1.30 2.29 -8.72
CA GLU A 25 -1.23 3.70 -9.15
C GLU A 25 0.16 4.30 -8.84
N MET A 26 0.69 4.06 -7.63
CA MET A 26 2.01 4.54 -7.24
C MET A 26 3.14 3.91 -8.08
N ILE A 27 3.03 2.62 -8.44
CA ILE A 27 4.01 1.96 -9.32
C ILE A 27 3.98 2.61 -10.70
N ALA A 28 2.79 2.85 -11.26
CA ALA A 28 2.64 3.45 -12.57
C ALA A 28 3.17 4.90 -12.64
N ILE A 29 3.00 5.68 -11.57
CA ILE A 29 3.39 7.10 -11.53
C ILE A 29 4.85 7.28 -11.11
N PHE A 30 5.31 6.54 -10.09
CA PHE A 30 6.60 6.77 -9.43
C PHE A 30 7.64 5.68 -9.69
N GLY A 31 7.25 4.54 -10.27
CA GLY A 31 8.12 3.39 -10.51
C GLY A 31 8.29 2.48 -9.30
N LYS A 32 8.70 1.23 -9.56
CA LYS A 32 8.82 0.17 -8.54
C LYS A 32 9.81 0.53 -7.43
N GLU A 33 10.93 1.20 -7.76
CA GLU A 33 11.96 1.56 -6.77
C GLU A 33 11.42 2.52 -5.69
N ALA A 34 10.70 3.57 -6.09
CA ALA A 34 10.07 4.49 -5.14
C ALA A 34 9.04 3.78 -4.24
N VAL A 35 8.26 2.86 -4.82
CA VAL A 35 7.24 2.11 -4.07
C VAL A 35 7.86 1.10 -3.11
N ILE A 36 8.99 0.47 -3.47
CA ILE A 36 9.77 -0.38 -2.54
C ILE A 36 10.14 0.41 -1.28
N HIS A 37 10.69 1.62 -1.44
CA HIS A 37 11.05 2.47 -0.31
C HIS A 37 9.82 2.92 0.50
N PHE A 38 8.72 3.27 -0.18
CA PHE A 38 7.46 3.58 0.49
C PHE A 38 6.97 2.42 1.37
N CYS A 39 7.01 1.19 0.86
CA CYS A 39 6.64 0.00 1.60
C CYS A 39 7.52 -0.20 2.83
N ILE A 40 8.85 -0.06 2.70
CA ILE A 40 9.79 -0.16 3.83
C ILE A 40 9.47 0.88 4.92
N CYS A 41 9.23 2.13 4.54
CA CYS A 41 8.87 3.19 5.49
C CYS A 41 7.54 2.91 6.21
N ASN A 42 6.53 2.38 5.49
CA ASN A 42 5.26 1.99 6.09
C ASN A 42 5.43 0.82 7.06
N ALA A 43 6.22 -0.19 6.70
CA ALA A 43 6.50 -1.30 7.59
C ALA A 43 7.13 -0.82 8.91
N TRP A 44 8.14 0.05 8.83
CA TRP A 44 8.74 0.67 10.01
C TRP A 44 7.70 1.45 10.83
N LYS A 45 6.89 2.29 10.18
CA LYS A 45 5.83 3.08 10.82
C LYS A 45 4.88 2.18 11.62
N TYR A 46 4.46 1.05 11.07
CA TYR A 46 3.54 0.14 11.77
C TYR A 46 4.24 -0.61 12.91
N ARG A 47 5.47 -1.11 12.74
CA ARG A 47 6.23 -1.71 13.85
C ARG A 47 6.42 -0.72 15.00
N TYR A 48 6.79 0.51 14.69
CA TYR A 48 6.94 1.57 15.69
C TYR A 48 5.63 1.89 16.43
N ARG A 49 4.49 1.81 15.72
CA ARG A 49 3.17 2.14 16.29
C ARG A 49 2.54 0.99 17.09
N ALA A 50 2.94 -0.26 16.85
CA ALA A 50 2.26 -1.45 17.38
C ALA A 50 1.98 -1.37 18.89
N ASP A 51 2.93 -0.86 19.68
CA ASP A 51 2.81 -0.78 21.15
C ASP A 51 2.14 0.50 21.67
N SER A 52 1.78 1.44 20.79
CA SER A 52 1.29 2.77 21.19
C SER A 52 -0.23 2.89 21.32
N LYS A 53 -1.01 1.98 20.69
CA LYS A 53 -2.48 2.15 20.56
C LYS A 53 -3.31 0.88 20.84
N GLY A 54 -2.73 -0.14 21.47
CA GLY A 54 -3.43 -1.40 21.76
C GLY A 54 -3.85 -2.18 20.51
N LYS A 55 -3.17 -1.93 19.38
CA LYS A 55 -3.40 -2.57 18.07
C LYS A 55 -2.17 -3.35 17.59
N HIS A 56 -1.42 -3.91 18.54
CA HIS A 56 -0.11 -4.53 18.28
C HIS A 56 -0.17 -5.52 17.12
N ASP A 57 -1.04 -6.54 17.22
CA ASP A 57 -1.13 -7.60 16.20
C ASP A 57 -1.59 -7.08 14.83
N GLU A 58 -2.49 -6.10 14.79
CA GLU A 58 -2.97 -5.49 13.53
C GLU A 58 -1.82 -4.73 12.84
N ASP A 59 -1.04 -3.98 13.62
CA ASP A 59 0.10 -3.22 13.12
C ASP A 59 1.26 -4.13 12.70
N MET A 60 1.51 -5.21 13.44
CA MET A 60 2.52 -6.21 13.05
C MET A 60 2.14 -6.89 11.74
N LYS A 61 0.88 -7.29 11.56
CA LYS A 61 0.38 -7.85 10.29
C LYS A 61 0.51 -6.86 9.13
N LYS A 62 0.21 -5.58 9.35
CA LYS A 62 0.41 -4.54 8.34
C LYS A 62 1.89 -4.37 7.99
N ALA A 63 2.77 -4.36 8.98
CA ALA A 63 4.20 -4.27 8.75
C ALA A 63 4.71 -5.44 7.89
N ASP A 64 4.28 -6.67 8.21
CA ASP A 64 4.68 -7.86 7.47
C ASP A 64 4.16 -7.81 6.02
N TRP A 65 2.91 -7.37 5.81
CA TRP A 65 2.37 -7.18 4.46
C TRP A 65 3.21 -6.21 3.62
N TYR A 66 3.58 -5.05 4.18
CA TYR A 66 4.39 -4.07 3.46
C TYR A 66 5.79 -4.58 3.15
N ILE A 67 6.41 -5.35 4.07
CA ILE A 67 7.72 -5.97 3.79
C ILE A 67 7.60 -7.02 2.67
N ASN A 68 6.57 -7.88 2.72
CA ASN A 68 6.36 -8.89 1.67
C ASN A 68 6.17 -8.22 0.31
N ARG A 69 5.36 -7.16 0.24
CA ARG A 69 5.15 -6.41 -1.01
C ARG A 69 6.43 -5.75 -1.52
N ALA A 70 7.27 -5.21 -0.63
CA ALA A 70 8.57 -4.67 -1.02
C ALA A 70 9.51 -5.74 -1.62
N MET A 71 9.49 -6.95 -1.05
CA MET A 71 10.30 -8.08 -1.54
C MET A 71 9.82 -8.59 -2.89
N GLU A 72 8.50 -8.70 -3.09
CA GLU A 72 7.90 -9.02 -4.40
C GLU A 72 8.34 -8.02 -5.47
N LEU A 73 8.15 -6.72 -5.21
CA LEU A 73 8.52 -5.66 -6.16
C LEU A 73 10.02 -5.64 -6.45
N LYS A 74 10.86 -5.96 -5.47
CA LYS A 74 12.32 -6.06 -5.67
C LYS A 74 12.67 -7.25 -6.59
N ASN A 75 12.00 -8.38 -6.44
CA ASN A 75 12.21 -9.54 -7.31
C ASN A 75 11.71 -9.25 -8.73
N GLU A 76 10.53 -8.64 -8.88
CA GLU A 76 10.02 -8.21 -10.18
C GLU A 76 10.99 -7.22 -10.85
N LEU A 77 11.45 -6.20 -10.12
CA LEU A 77 12.41 -5.21 -10.64
C LEU A 77 13.72 -5.89 -11.09
N HIS A 78 14.20 -6.90 -10.37
CA HIS A 78 15.37 -7.67 -10.76
C HIS A 78 15.13 -8.49 -12.04
N TYR A 79 13.96 -9.10 -12.18
CA TYR A 79 13.57 -9.84 -13.37
C TYR A 79 13.47 -8.93 -14.60
N ASP A 80 12.82 -7.77 -14.47
CA ASP A 80 12.73 -6.75 -15.53
C ASP A 80 14.13 -6.36 -16.03
N TRP A 81 15.07 -6.12 -15.09
CA TRP A 81 16.48 -5.80 -15.40
C TRP A 81 17.22 -6.91 -16.17
N ILE A 82 16.88 -8.18 -15.93
CA ILE A 82 17.50 -9.31 -16.65
C ILE A 82 16.96 -9.39 -18.07
N GLU A 83 15.64 -9.29 -18.24
CA GLU A 83 14.98 -9.41 -19.56
C GLU A 83 15.33 -8.23 -20.47
N GLU A 84 15.44 -7.00 -19.95
CA GLU A 84 15.87 -5.83 -20.73
C GLU A 84 17.31 -5.94 -21.28
N ARG A 85 18.14 -6.80 -20.66
CA ARG A 85 19.55 -6.99 -21.03
C ARG A 85 19.79 -8.23 -21.91
N ARG A 86 18.74 -8.98 -22.22
CA ARG A 86 18.77 -10.18 -23.06
C ARG A 86 18.60 -9.82 -24.53
#